data_AF-Q4SQW7-F1
#
_entry.id   AF-Q4SQW7-F1
#
_cell.length_a   1.000
_cell.length_b   1.000
_cell.length_c   1.000
_cell.angle_alpha   90.00
_cell.angle_beta   90.00
_cell.angle_gamma   90.00
#
_symmetry.space_group_name_H-M   'P 1'
#
loop_
_entity.id
_entity.type
_entity.pdbx_description
1 polymer ?
#
loop_
_entity_poly.entity_id
_entity_poly.type
_entity_poly.pdbx_seq_one_letter_code
_entity_poly.pdbx_strand_id
1 'polypeptide(L)'
;MMVTYDEQFLLTVSEDGCLLMWKLVDQDGRGIEVNRQIVHAEEILVTKADLEEKNQNMMEMKTRLEELHMEHEYQLRLKVMSYNEKIRELSDKLTQQAEFLETTQQTMKSQMDKQEREHQQSSAEVALKHSKDLKDLESSYSQKLIVEHTRYQDLQQRHQRMEEDYEKQLKAAEERRIQSLEELKQVYESRLEEKSQHLTECQEESQRHSRWFNQAVKALEEEEERKIHSLGTEYQHKLHAEKQTNQTLKGEVGIVTQNVSQKCLQRQLDDRRTDINDLKQERQSLLGLVRSLNSDIQDLKRQISGHEKTSQDKVAESSSAPDTMSYHFIESKNMSPLHMQDNTVSNLKKKNQNLEKLRFVLDCQLDDLRQQVEPQQEDISKKKDHIQQVCVIMGFQQQAAEYSHPHRCGVSAVPQLEEELLLLDRSNTQLQLTVSDLRLKLRAKEAEIRKEMQKVKDSETHLQRLHSDLHTCVSFIQEPKKLKESVQAIFSRHVPQAARVEKNNMDEDIQQVLCRHRENLEETVSSLKMKLARSAVEHDKVYVKLMKENVTLITEINELRKELHLLRSMAKPPRGTIKKPSKRPKSADN
;
A
#
# COMPACT_ATOMS: atom_id res chain seq x y z
N MET A 1 165.33 102.23 19.16
CA MET A 1 164.35 103.32 18.94
C MET A 1 163.58 103.02 17.66
N MET A 2 162.32 103.45 17.55
CA MET A 2 161.47 103.29 16.37
C MET A 2 160.52 104.49 16.27
N VAL A 3 160.28 105.03 15.09
CA VAL A 3 159.26 106.08 14.88
C VAL A 3 157.90 105.41 14.64
N THR A 4 156.81 105.98 15.16
CA THR A 4 155.44 105.51 14.89
C THR A 4 155.07 105.68 13.41
N TYR A 5 154.14 104.87 12.90
CA TYR A 5 153.74 104.88 11.49
C TYR A 5 153.12 106.21 11.02
N ASP A 6 152.66 107.05 11.94
CA ASP A 6 152.15 108.41 11.71
C ASP A 6 153.21 109.51 11.86
N GLU A 7 154.48 109.15 12.06
CA GLU A 7 155.64 110.02 12.29
C GLU A 7 155.53 111.01 13.47
N GLN A 8 154.50 110.90 14.32
CA GLN A 8 154.28 111.83 15.44
C GLN A 8 155.19 111.57 16.64
N PHE A 9 155.62 110.33 16.87
CA PHE A 9 156.35 109.94 18.07
C PHE A 9 157.56 109.05 17.76
N LEU A 10 158.73 109.45 18.26
CA LEU A 10 159.88 108.56 18.40
C LEU A 10 159.71 107.75 19.70
N LEU A 11 159.57 106.43 19.56
CA LEU A 11 159.49 105.47 20.66
C LEU A 11 160.88 104.95 21.02
N THR A 12 161.26 105.10 22.28
CA THR A 12 162.58 104.70 22.77
C THR A 12 162.42 103.87 24.05
N VAL A 13 162.63 102.57 23.94
CA VAL A 13 162.49 101.60 25.04
C VAL A 13 163.88 101.30 25.61
N SER A 14 164.04 101.35 26.95
CA SER A 14 165.22 100.82 27.63
C SER A 14 165.13 99.30 27.80
N GLU A 15 166.26 98.64 28.08
CA GLU A 15 166.29 97.19 28.32
C GLU A 15 165.45 96.79 29.55
N ASP A 16 165.27 97.70 30.52
CA ASP A 16 164.37 97.59 31.67
C ASP A 16 162.87 97.76 31.33
N GLY A 17 162.52 97.96 30.05
CA GLY A 17 161.15 98.11 29.58
C GLY A 17 160.54 99.53 29.68
N CYS A 18 161.32 100.54 30.08
CA CYS A 18 160.84 101.92 30.14
C CYS A 18 160.65 102.50 28.72
N LEU A 19 159.41 102.63 28.27
CA LEU A 19 159.04 103.33 27.04
C LEU A 19 159.01 104.85 27.26
N LEU A 20 159.97 105.55 26.68
CA LEU A 20 159.93 107.01 26.50
C LEU A 20 159.35 107.33 25.11
N MET A 21 158.37 108.23 25.07
CA MET A 21 157.75 108.74 23.84
C MET A 21 158.16 110.20 23.63
N TRP A 22 158.94 110.48 22.59
CA TRP A 22 159.33 111.83 22.22
C TRP A 22 158.40 112.32 21.11
N LYS A 23 157.61 113.35 21.38
CA LYS A 23 156.78 113.98 20.34
C LYS A 23 157.69 114.74 19.38
N LEU A 24 157.62 114.40 18.09
CA LEU A 24 158.34 115.09 17.04
C LEU A 24 157.56 116.35 16.63
N VAL A 25 158.29 117.45 16.42
CA VAL A 25 157.74 118.77 16.09
C VAL A 25 158.69 119.46 15.12
N ASP A 26 158.15 120.15 14.12
CA ASP A 26 158.96 120.85 13.11
C ASP A 26 159.53 122.19 13.65
N GLN A 27 160.45 122.82 12.91
CA GLN A 27 161.24 123.99 13.36
C GLN A 27 160.37 125.19 13.78
N ASP A 28 159.17 125.34 13.22
CA ASP A 28 158.17 126.36 13.54
C ASP A 28 157.24 125.99 14.73
N GLY A 29 157.49 124.88 15.41
CA GLY A 29 156.73 124.46 16.60
C GLY A 29 155.32 123.92 16.35
N ARG A 30 154.95 123.69 15.08
CA ARG A 30 153.70 123.01 14.69
C ARG A 30 153.95 121.53 14.40
N GLY A 31 152.94 120.70 14.69
CA GLY A 31 153.02 119.24 14.49
C GLY A 31 152.65 118.82 13.08
N ILE A 32 153.13 117.64 12.68
CA ILE A 32 152.87 116.99 11.38
C ILE A 32 151.48 116.33 11.41
N GLU A 33 150.70 116.46 10.33
CA GLU A 33 149.44 115.72 10.09
C GLU A 33 149.62 114.74 8.92
N VAL A 34 148.94 113.57 8.94
CA VAL A 34 148.30 112.94 7.74
C VAL A 34 147.50 111.64 8.08
N ASN A 35 146.64 111.23 7.13
CA ASN A 35 145.74 110.04 7.04
C ASN A 35 146.50 108.70 6.75
N ARG A 36 145.98 107.45 6.80
CA ARG A 36 144.68 106.80 7.20
C ARG A 36 144.82 105.24 7.24
N GLN A 37 143.81 104.57 7.84
CA GLN A 37 143.35 103.17 7.64
C GLN A 37 144.18 101.99 8.23
N ILE A 38 143.44 101.02 8.81
CA ILE A 38 143.89 99.77 9.49
C ILE A 38 142.82 98.67 9.25
N VAL A 39 143.17 97.38 9.35
CA VAL A 39 142.28 96.19 9.22
C VAL A 39 142.43 95.26 10.45
N HIS A 40 141.40 94.46 10.77
CA HIS A 40 141.36 93.51 11.90
C HIS A 40 141.14 92.06 11.45
N ALA A 41 141.33 91.08 12.36
CA ALA A 41 141.20 89.63 12.11
C ALA A 41 140.23 88.96 13.11
N GLU A 42 139.71 87.78 12.75
CA GLU A 42 138.59 87.10 13.44
C GLU A 42 139.01 85.94 14.37
N GLU A 43 140.31 85.75 14.63
CA GLU A 43 140.80 84.63 15.45
C GLU A 43 140.60 84.86 16.96
N ILE A 44 139.91 83.93 17.63
CA ILE A 44 139.74 83.95 19.09
C ILE A 44 140.84 83.11 19.75
N LEU A 45 141.77 83.78 20.43
CA LEU A 45 142.81 83.14 21.23
C LEU A 45 142.20 82.54 22.51
N VAL A 46 142.39 81.23 22.69
CA VAL A 46 141.93 80.43 23.84
C VAL A 46 143.14 79.74 24.45
N THR A 47 143.24 79.63 25.78
CA THR A 47 144.41 78.98 26.38
C THR A 47 144.36 77.47 26.19
N LYS A 48 145.53 76.82 26.21
CA LYS A 48 145.63 75.36 26.13
C LYS A 48 144.84 74.67 27.26
N ALA A 49 144.84 75.25 28.46
CA ALA A 49 144.12 74.71 29.62
C ALA A 49 142.59 74.76 29.40
N ASP A 50 142.07 75.87 28.89
CA ASP A 50 140.64 75.98 28.55
C ASP A 50 140.24 74.93 27.49
N LEU A 51 141.09 74.72 26.47
CA LEU A 51 140.86 73.74 25.42
C LEU A 51 140.88 72.29 25.97
N GLU A 52 141.81 71.97 26.85
CA GLU A 52 141.88 70.67 27.54
C GLU A 52 140.66 70.46 28.45
N GLU A 53 140.22 71.48 29.19
CA GLU A 53 138.99 71.44 29.99
C GLU A 53 137.73 71.25 29.11
N LYS A 54 137.61 71.96 27.98
CA LYS A 54 136.48 71.78 27.05
C LYS A 54 136.50 70.41 26.37
N ASN A 55 137.67 69.84 26.09
CA ASN A 55 137.77 68.47 25.59
C ASN A 55 137.38 67.44 26.66
N GLN A 56 137.76 67.63 27.93
CA GLN A 56 137.33 66.77 29.04
C GLN A 56 135.81 66.83 29.25
N ASN A 57 135.24 68.05 29.34
CA ASN A 57 133.79 68.25 29.39
C ASN A 57 133.08 67.60 28.17
N MET A 58 133.66 67.67 26.97
CA MET A 58 133.09 67.03 25.78
C MET A 58 133.11 65.50 25.87
N MET A 59 134.14 64.90 26.48
CA MET A 59 134.19 63.45 26.70
C MET A 59 133.16 63.01 27.75
N GLU A 60 133.03 63.74 28.86
CA GLU A 60 132.02 63.47 29.90
C GLU A 60 130.59 63.64 29.37
N MET A 61 130.34 64.65 28.53
CA MET A 61 129.05 64.83 27.87
C MET A 61 128.75 63.73 26.83
N LYS A 62 129.78 63.19 26.15
CA LYS A 62 129.62 62.03 25.25
C LYS A 62 129.28 60.76 26.02
N THR A 63 130.03 60.42 27.06
CA THR A 63 129.72 59.24 27.90
C THR A 63 128.35 59.37 28.54
N ARG A 64 127.96 60.57 29.00
CA ARG A 64 126.63 60.79 29.58
C ARG A 64 125.50 60.71 28.54
N LEU A 65 125.75 61.08 27.28
CA LEU A 65 124.81 60.91 26.17
C LEU A 65 124.68 59.43 25.79
N GLU A 66 125.78 58.68 25.77
CA GLU A 66 125.80 57.22 25.54
C GLU A 66 125.06 56.46 26.66
N GLU A 67 125.29 56.81 27.93
CA GLU A 67 124.53 56.29 29.08
C GLU A 67 123.03 56.55 28.92
N LEU A 68 122.63 57.80 28.66
CA LEU A 68 121.22 58.20 28.50
C LEU A 68 120.57 57.50 27.30
N HIS A 69 121.32 57.28 26.21
CA HIS A 69 120.86 56.55 25.04
C HIS A 69 120.61 55.07 25.37
N MET A 70 121.54 54.42 26.07
CA MET A 70 121.39 53.03 26.52
C MET A 70 120.24 52.87 27.54
N GLU A 71 120.06 53.82 28.46
CA GLU A 71 118.90 53.88 29.36
C GLU A 71 117.59 54.00 28.57
N HIS A 72 117.55 54.87 27.55
CA HIS A 72 116.35 55.08 26.72
C HIS A 72 116.01 53.84 25.88
N GLU A 73 117.00 53.23 25.24
CA GLU A 73 116.82 51.95 24.53
C GLU A 73 116.33 50.85 25.48
N TYR A 74 116.91 50.73 26.67
CA TYR A 74 116.48 49.75 27.65
C TYR A 74 115.03 49.98 28.10
N GLN A 75 114.62 51.23 28.36
CA GLN A 75 113.23 51.57 28.64
C GLN A 75 112.29 51.27 27.46
N LEU A 76 112.71 51.49 26.21
CA LEU A 76 111.94 51.14 25.02
C LEU A 76 111.77 49.61 24.92
N ARG A 77 112.84 48.84 25.08
CA ARG A 77 112.81 47.36 25.09
C ARG A 77 111.89 46.82 26.19
N LEU A 78 111.95 47.35 27.41
CA LEU A 78 111.03 47.00 28.51
C LEU A 78 109.58 47.33 28.18
N LYS A 79 109.30 48.51 27.61
CA LYS A 79 107.94 48.91 27.20
C LYS A 79 107.42 47.95 26.12
N VAL A 80 108.18 47.70 25.06
CA VAL A 80 107.84 46.75 24.00
C VAL A 80 107.58 45.35 24.56
N MET A 81 108.41 44.85 25.47
CA MET A 81 108.18 43.56 26.15
C MET A 81 106.86 43.56 26.92
N SER A 82 106.58 44.61 27.71
CA SER A 82 105.35 44.73 28.49
C SER A 82 104.07 44.88 27.65
N TYR A 83 104.17 45.45 26.45
CA TYR A 83 103.06 45.54 25.51
C TYR A 83 102.86 44.22 24.75
N ASN A 84 103.94 43.55 24.33
CA ASN A 84 103.86 42.23 23.70
C ASN A 84 103.29 41.17 24.65
N GLU A 85 103.63 41.22 25.95
CA GLU A 85 103.03 40.37 26.98
C GLU A 85 101.51 40.60 27.09
N LYS A 86 101.07 41.86 27.15
CA LYS A 86 99.64 42.22 27.17
C LYS A 86 98.90 41.84 25.90
N ILE A 87 99.53 41.99 24.74
CA ILE A 87 98.98 41.57 23.44
C ILE A 87 98.80 40.05 23.44
N ARG A 88 99.83 39.28 23.84
CA ARG A 88 99.73 37.83 23.99
C ARG A 88 98.64 37.43 24.96
N GLU A 89 98.61 37.98 26.18
CA GLU A 89 97.54 37.72 27.15
C GLU A 89 96.13 37.97 26.60
N LEU A 90 95.94 39.02 25.79
CA LEU A 90 94.66 39.32 25.16
C LEU A 90 94.35 38.36 24.01
N SER A 91 95.34 38.02 23.18
CA SER A 91 95.22 36.99 22.15
C SER A 91 94.85 35.63 22.74
N ASP A 92 95.54 35.18 23.79
CA ASP A 92 95.30 33.92 24.48
C ASP A 92 93.90 33.85 25.11
N LYS A 93 93.40 34.97 25.64
CA LYS A 93 92.02 35.08 26.17
C LYS A 93 90.98 35.06 25.05
N LEU A 94 91.26 35.69 23.90
CA LEU A 94 90.36 35.71 22.74
C LEU A 94 90.31 34.35 22.02
N THR A 95 91.43 33.62 21.91
CA THR A 95 91.44 32.25 21.36
C THR A 95 90.71 31.28 22.28
N GLN A 96 90.95 31.33 23.59
CA GLN A 96 90.19 30.51 24.56
C GLN A 96 88.68 30.79 24.51
N GLN A 97 88.27 32.05 24.32
CA GLN A 97 86.85 32.41 24.13
C GLN A 97 86.31 31.89 22.80
N ALA A 98 87.08 31.93 21.71
CA ALA A 98 86.69 31.36 20.42
C ALA A 98 86.53 29.83 20.51
N GLU A 99 87.53 29.11 21.04
CA GLU A 99 87.50 27.66 21.24
C GLU A 99 86.33 27.21 22.14
N PHE A 100 86.03 27.98 23.20
CA PHE A 100 84.86 27.74 24.04
C PHE A 100 83.53 27.96 23.29
N LEU A 101 83.43 28.99 22.44
CA LEU A 101 82.26 29.24 21.61
C LEU A 101 82.10 28.19 20.50
N GLU A 102 83.18 27.70 19.91
CA GLU A 102 83.15 26.62 18.92
C GLU A 102 82.73 25.29 19.53
N THR A 103 83.30 24.90 20.68
CA THR A 103 82.94 23.65 21.37
C THR A 103 81.52 23.67 21.96
N THR A 104 81.05 24.82 22.48
CA THR A 104 79.64 24.97 22.87
C THR A 104 78.70 24.98 21.65
N GLN A 105 79.08 25.60 20.53
CA GLN A 105 78.28 25.50 19.29
C GLN A 105 78.24 24.07 18.74
N GLN A 106 79.36 23.33 18.77
CA GLN A 106 79.43 21.94 18.30
C GLN A 106 78.60 20.99 19.17
N THR A 107 78.63 21.16 20.49
CA THR A 107 77.81 20.35 21.42
C THR A 107 76.32 20.68 21.29
N MET A 108 75.95 21.96 21.13
CA MET A 108 74.57 22.35 20.84
C MET A 108 74.05 21.79 19.51
N LYS A 109 74.87 21.82 18.44
CA LYS A 109 74.55 21.17 17.15
C LYS A 109 74.29 19.66 17.34
N SER A 110 75.20 18.95 17.99
CA SER A 110 75.05 17.50 18.26
C SER A 110 73.79 17.16 19.09
N GLN A 111 73.38 18.04 20.02
CA GLN A 111 72.13 17.90 20.76
C GLN A 111 70.89 18.14 19.88
N MET A 112 70.90 19.16 19.02
CA MET A 112 69.84 19.40 18.03
C MET A 112 69.70 18.22 17.06
N ASP A 113 70.81 17.76 16.46
CA ASP A 113 70.85 16.62 15.54
C ASP A 113 70.34 15.32 16.20
N LYS A 114 70.50 15.21 17.53
CA LYS A 114 69.96 14.08 18.31
C LYS A 114 68.45 14.21 18.51
N GLN A 115 67.97 15.36 18.98
CA GLN A 115 66.54 15.59 19.18
C GLN A 115 65.77 15.48 17.86
N GLU A 116 66.31 16.00 16.76
CA GLU A 116 65.66 15.88 15.45
C GLU A 116 65.51 14.41 15.03
N ARG A 117 66.56 13.58 15.17
CA ARG A 117 66.46 12.14 14.88
C ARG A 117 65.48 11.40 15.80
N GLU A 118 65.42 11.75 17.09
CA GLU A 118 64.46 11.17 18.04
C GLU A 118 63.01 11.56 17.68
N HIS A 119 62.78 12.81 17.24
CA HIS A 119 61.49 13.26 16.73
C HIS A 119 61.12 12.63 15.38
N GLN A 120 62.06 12.52 14.43
CA GLN A 120 61.86 11.85 13.14
C GLN A 120 61.52 10.36 13.34
N GLN A 121 62.24 9.65 14.22
CA GLN A 121 61.93 8.25 14.56
C GLN A 121 60.55 8.12 15.21
N SER A 122 60.25 8.94 16.23
CA SER A 122 58.95 8.91 16.91
C SER A 122 57.79 9.17 15.94
N SER A 123 57.95 10.15 15.03
CA SER A 123 57.00 10.44 13.96
C SER A 123 56.81 9.26 13.01
N ALA A 124 57.91 8.62 12.57
CA ALA A 124 57.86 7.44 11.72
C ALA A 124 57.18 6.24 12.42
N GLU A 125 57.47 6.01 13.70
CA GLU A 125 56.81 4.96 14.49
C GLU A 125 55.31 5.21 14.65
N VAL A 126 54.89 6.45 14.90
CA VAL A 126 53.48 6.83 14.99
C VAL A 126 52.78 6.66 13.64
N ALA A 127 53.41 7.08 12.53
CA ALA A 127 52.89 6.87 11.18
C ALA A 127 52.75 5.37 10.83
N LEU A 128 53.70 4.53 11.25
CA LEU A 128 53.67 3.09 11.03
C LEU A 128 52.56 2.42 11.88
N LYS A 129 52.39 2.84 13.15
CA LYS A 129 51.28 2.42 14.01
C LYS A 129 49.93 2.77 13.38
N HIS A 130 49.70 4.04 13.02
CA HIS A 130 48.47 4.46 12.34
C HIS A 130 48.24 3.73 11.00
N SER A 131 49.28 3.47 10.20
CA SER A 131 49.16 2.70 8.95
C SER A 131 48.75 1.24 9.19
N LYS A 132 49.15 0.65 10.32
CA LYS A 132 48.68 -0.68 10.74
C LYS A 132 47.24 -0.62 11.25
N ASP A 133 46.94 0.31 12.15
CA ASP A 133 45.61 0.44 12.76
C ASP A 133 44.52 0.70 11.71
N LEU A 134 44.83 1.47 10.67
CA LEU A 134 43.94 1.66 9.51
C LEU A 134 43.68 0.35 8.75
N LYS A 135 44.71 -0.46 8.46
CA LYS A 135 44.56 -1.75 7.75
C LYS A 135 43.82 -2.79 8.59
N ASP A 136 44.11 -2.85 9.88
CA ASP A 136 43.41 -3.72 10.82
C ASP A 136 41.92 -3.32 10.88
N LEU A 137 41.62 -2.01 10.93
CA LEU A 137 40.26 -1.49 10.90
C LEU A 137 39.53 -1.77 9.58
N GLU A 138 40.16 -1.51 8.43
CA GLU A 138 39.68 -1.83 7.07
C GLU A 138 39.35 -3.32 6.93
N SER A 139 40.24 -4.20 7.40
CA SER A 139 40.02 -5.65 7.38
C SER A 139 38.82 -6.05 8.24
N SER A 140 38.64 -5.40 9.42
CA SER A 140 37.50 -5.65 10.30
C SER A 140 36.16 -5.21 9.67
N TYR A 141 36.15 -4.12 8.90
CA TYR A 141 34.96 -3.66 8.18
C TYR A 141 34.66 -4.53 6.96
N SER A 142 35.70 -4.93 6.21
CA SER A 142 35.58 -5.89 5.10
C SER A 142 34.99 -7.23 5.59
N GLN A 143 35.46 -7.75 6.72
CA GLN A 143 34.92 -8.97 7.31
C GLN A 143 33.44 -8.82 7.75
N LYS A 144 33.08 -7.70 8.40
CA LYS A 144 31.67 -7.40 8.77
C LYS A 144 30.77 -7.31 7.53
N LEU A 145 31.25 -6.67 6.46
CA LEU A 145 30.52 -6.54 5.20
C LEU A 145 30.29 -7.90 4.53
N ILE A 146 31.29 -8.79 4.54
CA ILE A 146 31.14 -10.18 4.07
C ILE A 146 30.08 -10.94 4.90
N VAL A 147 30.13 -10.83 6.24
CA VAL A 147 29.17 -11.51 7.12
C VAL A 147 27.74 -11.02 6.87
N GLU A 148 27.49 -9.71 6.82
CA GLU A 148 26.15 -9.18 6.52
C GLU A 148 25.72 -9.49 5.07
N HIS A 149 26.65 -9.58 4.11
CA HIS A 149 26.32 -10.04 2.75
C HIS A 149 25.90 -11.53 2.73
N THR A 150 26.62 -12.42 3.43
CA THR A 150 26.19 -13.83 3.56
C THR A 150 24.85 -13.94 4.28
N ARG A 151 24.59 -13.13 5.30
CA ARG A 151 23.31 -13.06 6.03
C ARG A 151 22.17 -12.58 5.13
N TYR A 152 22.44 -11.62 4.23
CA TYR A 152 21.48 -11.17 3.22
C TYR A 152 21.16 -12.27 2.21
N GLN A 153 22.16 -12.99 1.69
CA GLN A 153 21.96 -14.14 0.80
C GLN A 153 21.14 -15.25 1.49
N ASP A 154 21.46 -15.57 2.75
CA ASP A 154 20.71 -16.51 3.58
C ASP A 154 19.24 -16.11 3.74
N LEU A 155 18.97 -14.82 3.99
CA LEU A 155 17.62 -14.29 4.13
C LEU A 155 16.87 -14.31 2.80
N GLN A 156 17.53 -13.99 1.69
CA GLN A 156 16.97 -14.05 0.34
C GLN A 156 16.57 -15.49 -0.05
N GLN A 157 17.44 -16.47 0.22
CA GLN A 157 17.11 -17.89 -0.01
C GLN A 157 15.96 -18.38 0.88
N ARG A 158 15.86 -17.90 2.12
CA ARG A 158 14.73 -18.23 3.01
C ARG A 158 13.43 -17.60 2.50
N HIS A 159 13.48 -16.36 2.01
CA HIS A 159 12.33 -15.69 1.37
C HIS A 159 11.82 -16.50 0.18
N GLN A 160 12.71 -16.86 -0.74
CA GLN A 160 12.36 -17.66 -1.94
C GLN A 160 11.74 -19.01 -1.58
N ARG A 161 12.28 -19.74 -0.59
CA ARG A 161 11.69 -21.02 -0.13
C ARG A 161 10.30 -20.82 0.50
N MET A 162 10.10 -19.76 1.28
CA MET A 162 8.78 -19.42 1.82
C MET A 162 7.78 -19.06 0.71
N GLU A 163 8.20 -18.27 -0.30
CA GLU A 163 7.38 -17.94 -1.47
C GLU A 163 6.97 -19.21 -2.24
N GLU A 164 7.92 -20.08 -2.55
CA GLU A 164 7.63 -21.37 -3.20
C GLU A 164 6.67 -22.24 -2.37
N ASP A 165 6.84 -22.32 -1.06
CA ASP A 165 6.00 -23.15 -0.19
C ASP A 165 4.60 -22.56 0.02
N TYR A 166 4.45 -21.23 0.03
CA TYR A 166 3.15 -20.56 -0.04
C TYR A 166 2.48 -20.77 -1.41
N GLU A 167 3.22 -20.72 -2.53
CA GLU A 167 2.69 -21.05 -3.85
C GLU A 167 2.19 -22.51 -3.92
N LYS A 168 2.94 -23.47 -3.35
CA LYS A 168 2.54 -24.88 -3.26
C LYS A 168 1.26 -25.04 -2.43
N GLN A 169 1.16 -24.35 -1.30
CA GLN A 169 -0.04 -24.37 -0.45
C GLN A 169 -1.26 -23.74 -1.14
N LEU A 170 -1.08 -22.61 -1.83
CA LEU A 170 -2.15 -21.93 -2.57
C LEU A 170 -2.69 -22.83 -3.69
N LYS A 171 -1.81 -23.40 -4.53
CA LYS A 171 -2.19 -24.30 -5.63
C LYS A 171 -2.92 -25.54 -5.11
N ALA A 172 -2.40 -26.17 -4.04
CA ALA A 172 -3.08 -27.32 -3.42
C ALA A 172 -4.44 -26.97 -2.79
N ALA A 173 -4.64 -25.75 -2.31
CA ALA A 173 -5.95 -25.27 -1.84
C ALA A 173 -6.91 -24.99 -3.00
N GLU A 174 -6.42 -24.39 -4.09
CA GLU A 174 -7.18 -24.16 -5.32
C GLU A 174 -7.63 -25.48 -5.97
N GLU A 175 -6.74 -26.46 -6.07
CA GLU A 175 -7.02 -27.81 -6.57
C GLU A 175 -8.14 -28.51 -5.76
N ARG A 176 -8.04 -28.50 -4.43
CA ARG A 176 -9.11 -29.05 -3.55
C ARG A 176 -10.44 -28.32 -3.73
N ARG A 177 -10.41 -27.00 -3.90
CA ARG A 177 -11.60 -26.17 -4.15
C ARG A 177 -12.22 -26.47 -5.51
N ILE A 178 -11.41 -26.75 -6.54
CA ILE A 178 -11.88 -27.17 -7.85
C ILE A 178 -12.51 -28.56 -7.76
N GLN A 179 -11.82 -29.54 -7.15
CA GLN A 179 -12.33 -30.91 -6.95
C GLN A 179 -13.69 -30.94 -6.24
N SER A 180 -13.81 -30.27 -5.10
CA SER A 180 -15.08 -30.19 -4.35
C SER A 180 -16.20 -29.45 -5.09
N LEU A 181 -15.88 -28.50 -5.97
CA LEU A 181 -16.86 -27.88 -6.87
C LEU A 181 -17.25 -28.80 -8.04
N GLU A 182 -16.34 -29.62 -8.55
CA GLU A 182 -16.61 -30.62 -9.59
C GLU A 182 -17.48 -31.76 -9.04
N GLU A 183 -17.18 -32.27 -7.85
CA GLU A 183 -18.01 -33.24 -7.11
C GLU A 183 -19.42 -32.69 -6.87
N LEU A 184 -19.52 -31.47 -6.34
CA LEU A 184 -20.80 -30.81 -6.08
C LEU A 184 -21.60 -30.56 -7.37
N LYS A 185 -20.90 -30.18 -8.46
CA LYS A 185 -21.49 -30.00 -9.79
C LYS A 185 -22.04 -31.33 -10.33
N GLN A 186 -21.29 -32.42 -10.24
CA GLN A 186 -21.75 -33.76 -10.65
C GLN A 186 -23.01 -34.18 -9.88
N VAL A 187 -23.05 -33.98 -8.55
CA VAL A 187 -24.23 -34.26 -7.73
C VAL A 187 -25.45 -33.44 -8.16
N TYR A 188 -25.28 -32.16 -8.52
CA TYR A 188 -26.38 -31.34 -9.05
C TYR A 188 -26.79 -31.73 -10.48
N GLU A 189 -25.86 -32.14 -11.33
CA GLU A 189 -26.16 -32.61 -12.69
C GLU A 189 -26.93 -33.94 -12.65
N SER A 190 -26.48 -34.94 -11.89
CA SER A 190 -27.24 -36.19 -11.69
C SER A 190 -28.63 -35.94 -11.10
N ARG A 191 -28.76 -35.04 -10.12
CA ARG A 191 -30.06 -34.69 -9.53
C ARG A 191 -30.97 -33.91 -10.50
N LEU A 192 -30.41 -33.18 -11.46
CA LEU A 192 -31.17 -32.54 -12.54
C LEU A 192 -31.63 -33.57 -13.57
N GLU A 193 -30.80 -34.57 -13.89
CA GLU A 193 -31.15 -35.70 -14.76
C GLU A 193 -32.27 -36.54 -14.13
N GLU A 194 -32.18 -36.93 -12.86
CA GLU A 194 -33.26 -37.62 -12.12
C GLU A 194 -34.59 -36.86 -12.20
N LYS A 195 -34.58 -35.53 -12.01
CA LYS A 195 -35.80 -34.71 -12.03
C LYS A 195 -36.33 -34.49 -13.44
N SER A 196 -35.45 -34.49 -14.44
CA SER A 196 -35.84 -34.47 -15.86
C SER A 196 -36.49 -35.80 -16.25
N GLN A 197 -35.92 -36.94 -15.83
CA GLN A 197 -36.46 -38.27 -16.05
C GLN A 197 -37.85 -38.42 -15.43
N HIS A 198 -38.02 -38.13 -14.13
CA HIS A 198 -39.34 -38.15 -13.48
C HIS A 198 -40.37 -37.21 -14.12
N LEU A 199 -39.93 -36.05 -14.63
CA LEU A 199 -40.82 -35.14 -15.34
C LEU A 199 -41.28 -35.74 -16.68
N THR A 200 -40.39 -36.43 -17.41
CA THR A 200 -40.78 -37.19 -18.61
C THR A 200 -41.65 -38.41 -18.30
N GLU A 201 -41.39 -39.15 -17.22
CA GLU A 201 -42.22 -40.27 -16.77
C GLU A 201 -43.65 -39.81 -16.48
N CYS A 202 -43.82 -38.77 -15.65
CA CYS A 202 -45.13 -38.18 -15.34
C CYS A 202 -45.85 -37.63 -16.59
N GLN A 203 -45.11 -37.05 -17.54
CA GLN A 203 -45.69 -36.60 -18.82
C GLN A 203 -46.14 -37.79 -19.68
N GLU A 204 -45.37 -38.86 -19.77
CA GLU A 204 -45.77 -40.07 -20.48
C GLU A 204 -46.96 -40.77 -19.81
N GLU A 205 -47.01 -40.86 -18.49
CA GLU A 205 -48.18 -41.39 -17.76
C GLU A 205 -49.43 -40.55 -17.99
N SER A 206 -49.32 -39.21 -17.93
CA SER A 206 -50.42 -38.30 -18.27
C SER A 206 -50.89 -38.51 -19.73
N GLN A 207 -49.97 -38.69 -20.67
CA GLN A 207 -50.31 -39.04 -22.06
C GLN A 207 -50.93 -40.44 -22.19
N ARG A 208 -50.45 -41.45 -21.47
CA ARG A 208 -51.00 -42.82 -21.47
C ARG A 208 -52.43 -42.82 -20.93
N HIS A 209 -52.68 -42.14 -19.80
CA HIS A 209 -54.03 -41.93 -19.26
C HIS A 209 -54.92 -41.18 -20.25
N SER A 210 -54.44 -40.07 -20.84
CA SER A 210 -55.21 -39.32 -21.84
C SER A 210 -55.55 -40.18 -23.07
N ARG A 211 -54.61 -40.97 -23.61
CA ARG A 211 -54.87 -41.91 -24.71
C ARG A 211 -55.90 -42.98 -24.32
N TRP A 212 -55.80 -43.53 -23.11
CA TRP A 212 -56.74 -44.53 -22.58
C TRP A 212 -58.15 -43.95 -22.37
N PHE A 213 -58.28 -42.76 -21.76
CA PHE A 213 -59.56 -42.07 -21.61
C PHE A 213 -60.19 -41.78 -22.98
N ASN A 214 -59.42 -41.29 -23.96
CA ASN A 214 -59.92 -41.06 -25.32
C ASN A 214 -60.34 -42.36 -26.03
N GLN A 215 -59.72 -43.50 -25.74
CA GLN A 215 -60.14 -44.81 -26.25
C GLN A 215 -61.42 -45.31 -25.54
N ALA A 216 -61.53 -45.13 -24.23
CA ALA A 216 -62.71 -45.50 -23.46
C ALA A 216 -63.93 -44.66 -23.85
N VAL A 217 -63.76 -43.35 -24.07
CA VAL A 217 -64.81 -42.46 -24.59
C VAL A 217 -65.27 -42.94 -25.96
N LYS A 218 -64.36 -43.21 -26.91
CA LYS A 218 -64.73 -43.73 -28.24
C LYS A 218 -65.45 -45.08 -28.19
N ALA A 219 -65.01 -46.00 -27.34
CA ALA A 219 -65.68 -47.29 -27.18
C ALA A 219 -67.12 -47.12 -26.64
N LEU A 220 -67.34 -46.17 -25.73
CA LEU A 220 -68.67 -45.80 -25.23
C LEU A 220 -69.52 -45.10 -26.31
N GLU A 221 -68.93 -44.18 -27.08
CA GLU A 221 -69.58 -43.53 -28.24
C GLU A 221 -70.03 -44.59 -29.26
N GLU A 222 -69.15 -45.51 -29.65
CA GLU A 222 -69.46 -46.63 -30.55
C GLU A 222 -70.52 -47.60 -29.96
N GLU A 223 -70.60 -47.75 -28.63
CA GLU A 223 -71.67 -48.53 -27.98
C GLU A 223 -73.01 -47.81 -27.98
N GLU A 224 -73.04 -46.50 -27.67
CA GLU A 224 -74.27 -45.71 -27.71
C GLU A 224 -74.77 -45.53 -29.15
N GLU A 225 -73.90 -45.34 -30.14
CA GLU A 225 -74.27 -45.37 -31.56
C GLU A 225 -74.89 -46.71 -31.97
N ARG A 226 -74.33 -47.84 -31.49
CA ARG A 226 -74.93 -49.17 -31.72
C ARG A 226 -76.30 -49.31 -31.06
N LYS A 227 -76.50 -48.81 -29.84
CA LYS A 227 -77.80 -48.81 -29.12
C LYS A 227 -78.83 -47.92 -29.82
N ILE A 228 -78.42 -46.73 -30.26
CA ILE A 228 -79.25 -45.81 -31.06
C ILE A 228 -79.62 -46.46 -32.40
N HIS A 229 -78.69 -47.15 -33.06
CA HIS A 229 -78.97 -47.86 -34.31
C HIS A 229 -79.96 -49.01 -34.12
N SER A 230 -79.78 -49.87 -33.11
CA SER A 230 -80.71 -50.98 -32.85
C SER A 230 -82.10 -50.50 -32.46
N LEU A 231 -82.20 -49.46 -31.62
CA LEU A 231 -83.48 -48.79 -31.33
C LEU A 231 -84.10 -48.19 -32.61
N GLY A 232 -83.29 -47.58 -33.47
CA GLY A 232 -83.71 -47.09 -34.79
C GLY A 232 -84.30 -48.19 -35.67
N THR A 233 -83.63 -49.34 -35.78
CA THR A 233 -84.12 -50.52 -36.51
C THR A 233 -85.41 -51.06 -35.90
N GLU A 234 -85.51 -51.16 -34.57
CA GLU A 234 -86.74 -51.55 -33.88
C GLU A 234 -87.90 -50.60 -34.19
N TYR A 235 -87.70 -49.28 -34.10
CA TYR A 235 -88.74 -48.30 -34.40
C TYR A 235 -89.10 -48.28 -35.89
N GLN A 236 -88.16 -48.55 -36.80
CA GLN A 236 -88.45 -48.77 -38.21
C GLN A 236 -89.31 -50.01 -38.44
N HIS A 237 -89.02 -51.14 -37.76
CA HIS A 237 -89.86 -52.34 -37.84
C HIS A 237 -91.26 -52.12 -37.25
N LYS A 238 -91.37 -51.45 -36.09
CA LYS A 238 -92.67 -51.08 -35.48
C LYS A 238 -93.48 -50.18 -36.43
N LEU A 239 -92.85 -49.17 -37.02
CA LEU A 239 -93.47 -48.30 -38.02
C LEU A 239 -93.83 -49.04 -39.33
N HIS A 240 -93.06 -50.05 -39.73
CA HIS A 240 -93.37 -50.87 -40.91
C HIS A 240 -94.57 -51.78 -40.66
N ALA A 241 -94.64 -52.41 -39.48
CA ALA A 241 -95.79 -53.21 -39.05
C ALA A 241 -97.07 -52.35 -39.02
N GLU A 242 -97.02 -51.15 -38.43
CA GLU A 242 -98.15 -50.20 -38.45
C GLU A 242 -98.52 -49.71 -39.86
N LYS A 243 -97.55 -49.59 -40.77
CA LYS A 243 -97.85 -49.31 -42.19
C LYS A 243 -98.52 -50.49 -42.89
N GLN A 244 -98.15 -51.72 -42.56
CA GLN A 244 -98.77 -52.93 -43.10
C GLN A 244 -100.18 -53.14 -42.57
N THR A 245 -100.43 -52.97 -41.26
CA THR A 245 -101.80 -53.02 -40.70
C THR A 245 -102.67 -51.89 -41.27
N ASN A 246 -102.12 -50.68 -41.45
CA ASN A 246 -102.84 -49.59 -42.13
C ASN A 246 -103.17 -49.91 -43.59
N GLN A 247 -102.31 -50.67 -44.29
CA GLN A 247 -102.59 -51.16 -45.65
C GLN A 247 -103.64 -52.27 -45.68
N THR A 248 -103.61 -53.24 -44.77
CA THR A 248 -104.66 -54.28 -44.70
C THR A 248 -106.01 -53.66 -44.34
N LEU A 249 -106.06 -52.76 -43.35
CA LEU A 249 -107.27 -52.02 -42.98
C LEU A 249 -107.81 -51.17 -44.15
N LYS A 250 -106.94 -50.58 -44.99
CA LYS A 250 -107.37 -49.90 -46.23
C LYS A 250 -107.94 -50.88 -47.27
N GLY A 251 -107.35 -52.07 -47.40
CA GLY A 251 -107.89 -53.15 -48.21
C GLY A 251 -109.26 -53.61 -47.72
N GLU A 252 -109.41 -53.83 -46.42
CA GLU A 252 -110.66 -54.20 -45.77
C GLU A 252 -111.74 -53.12 -45.93
N VAL A 253 -111.41 -51.83 -45.76
CA VAL A 253 -112.33 -50.70 -46.04
C VAL A 253 -112.72 -50.65 -47.52
N GLY A 254 -111.80 -50.97 -48.44
CA GLY A 254 -112.10 -51.12 -49.88
C GLY A 254 -113.08 -52.27 -50.15
N ILE A 255 -112.85 -53.43 -49.54
CA ILE A 255 -113.73 -54.60 -49.64
C ILE A 255 -115.11 -54.30 -49.01
N VAL A 256 -115.16 -53.62 -47.87
CA VAL A 256 -116.42 -53.22 -47.22
C VAL A 256 -117.21 -52.23 -48.08
N THR A 257 -116.56 -51.21 -48.67
CA THR A 257 -117.23 -50.25 -49.56
C THR A 257 -117.70 -50.90 -50.87
N GLN A 258 -116.92 -51.83 -51.44
CA GLN A 258 -117.35 -52.66 -52.57
C GLN A 258 -118.55 -53.55 -52.21
N ASN A 259 -118.51 -54.23 -51.06
CA ASN A 259 -119.61 -55.07 -50.56
C ASN A 259 -120.89 -54.28 -50.26
N VAL A 260 -120.78 -53.03 -49.77
CA VAL A 260 -121.93 -52.12 -49.56
C VAL A 260 -122.55 -51.72 -50.90
N SER A 261 -121.73 -51.35 -51.90
CA SER A 261 -122.20 -51.08 -53.26
C SER A 261 -122.87 -52.29 -53.90
N GLN A 262 -122.30 -53.49 -53.73
CA GLN A 262 -122.92 -54.74 -54.19
C GLN A 262 -124.26 -55.02 -53.48
N LYS A 263 -124.37 -54.75 -52.17
CA LYS A 263 -125.66 -54.85 -51.43
C LYS A 263 -126.70 -53.82 -51.90
N CYS A 264 -126.29 -52.66 -52.39
CA CYS A 264 -127.18 -51.68 -52.99
C CYS A 264 -127.76 -52.19 -54.32
N LEU A 265 -126.91 -52.72 -55.20
CA LEU A 265 -127.31 -53.40 -56.43
C LEU A 265 -128.20 -54.64 -56.18
N GLN A 266 -127.90 -55.40 -55.13
CA GLN A 266 -128.71 -56.55 -54.71
C GLN A 266 -130.15 -56.12 -54.35
N ARG A 267 -130.31 -55.04 -53.56
CA ARG A 267 -131.63 -54.49 -53.22
C ARG A 267 -132.42 -54.09 -54.46
N GLN A 268 -131.81 -53.34 -55.39
CA GLN A 268 -132.48 -52.92 -56.64
C GLN A 268 -132.96 -54.10 -57.51
N LEU A 269 -132.33 -55.28 -57.39
CA LEU A 269 -132.79 -56.51 -58.05
C LEU A 269 -133.93 -57.21 -57.29
N ASP A 270 -133.93 -57.12 -55.96
CA ASP A 270 -134.99 -57.70 -55.11
C ASP A 270 -136.26 -56.82 -55.09
N ASP A 271 -136.14 -55.50 -55.12
CA ASP A 271 -137.25 -54.56 -55.30
C ASP A 271 -137.97 -54.83 -56.65
N ARG A 272 -137.21 -55.02 -57.73
CA ARG A 272 -137.76 -55.42 -59.05
C ARG A 272 -138.35 -56.83 -59.06
N ARG A 273 -137.99 -57.71 -58.11
CA ARG A 273 -138.60 -59.04 -57.95
C ARG A 273 -139.95 -58.96 -57.23
N THR A 274 -140.13 -58.01 -56.31
CA THR A 274 -141.45 -57.73 -55.72
C THR A 274 -142.42 -57.17 -56.77
N ASP A 275 -142.03 -56.14 -57.54
CA ASP A 275 -142.86 -55.59 -58.63
C ASP A 275 -143.37 -56.69 -59.59
N ILE A 276 -142.47 -57.59 -60.00
CA ILE A 276 -142.76 -58.71 -60.89
C ILE A 276 -143.69 -59.75 -60.26
N ASN A 277 -143.76 -59.85 -58.93
CA ASN A 277 -144.67 -60.75 -58.23
C ASN A 277 -146.05 -60.11 -57.99
N ASP A 278 -146.09 -58.82 -57.67
CA ASP A 278 -147.34 -58.07 -57.50
C ASP A 278 -148.11 -58.03 -58.83
N LEU A 279 -147.42 -57.75 -59.95
CA LEU A 279 -147.99 -57.85 -61.30
C LEU A 279 -148.46 -59.28 -61.67
N LYS A 280 -147.84 -60.34 -61.15
CA LYS A 280 -148.35 -61.73 -61.31
C LYS A 280 -149.61 -61.96 -60.47
N GLN A 281 -149.70 -61.35 -59.29
CA GLN A 281 -150.82 -61.48 -58.38
C GLN A 281 -152.04 -60.70 -58.90
N GLU A 282 -151.86 -59.49 -59.43
CA GLU A 282 -152.88 -58.78 -60.22
C GLU A 282 -153.34 -59.63 -61.41
N ARG A 283 -152.41 -60.21 -62.19
CA ARG A 283 -152.74 -61.11 -63.30
C ARG A 283 -153.54 -62.34 -62.83
N GLN A 284 -153.29 -62.88 -61.64
CA GLN A 284 -154.09 -63.96 -61.06
C GLN A 284 -155.48 -63.49 -60.62
N SER A 285 -155.61 -62.31 -60.00
CA SER A 285 -156.89 -61.71 -59.64
C SER A 285 -157.75 -61.42 -60.87
N LEU A 286 -157.15 -60.85 -61.93
CA LEU A 286 -157.80 -60.65 -63.23
C LEU A 286 -158.19 -61.98 -63.89
N LEU A 287 -157.36 -63.03 -63.80
CA LEU A 287 -157.75 -64.38 -64.25
C LEU A 287 -158.87 -65.00 -63.42
N GLY A 288 -159.01 -64.64 -62.14
CA GLY A 288 -160.15 -64.97 -61.30
C GLY A 288 -161.43 -64.27 -61.78
N LEU A 289 -161.36 -62.96 -61.99
CA LEU A 289 -162.46 -62.13 -62.50
C LEU A 289 -162.91 -62.57 -63.90
N VAL A 290 -161.96 -62.94 -64.78
CA VAL A 290 -162.26 -63.52 -66.10
C VAL A 290 -162.95 -64.88 -66.00
N ARG A 291 -162.78 -65.65 -64.91
CA ARG A 291 -163.52 -66.91 -64.70
C ARG A 291 -164.95 -66.68 -64.21
N SER A 292 -165.17 -65.77 -63.26
CA SER A 292 -166.54 -65.41 -62.84
C SER A 292 -167.31 -64.82 -64.01
N LEU A 293 -166.72 -63.84 -64.72
CA LEU A 293 -167.33 -63.26 -65.90
C LEU A 293 -167.55 -64.28 -67.03
N ASN A 294 -166.74 -65.34 -67.16
CA ASN A 294 -167.05 -66.42 -68.12
C ASN A 294 -168.24 -67.31 -67.69
N SER A 295 -168.52 -67.42 -66.40
CA SER A 295 -169.75 -68.07 -65.90
C SER A 295 -170.96 -67.20 -66.22
N ASP A 296 -170.89 -65.90 -65.89
CA ASP A 296 -171.94 -64.93 -66.18
C ASP A 296 -172.20 -64.83 -67.70
N ILE A 297 -171.13 -64.87 -68.50
CA ILE A 297 -171.20 -64.92 -69.98
C ILE A 297 -171.74 -66.27 -70.50
N GLN A 298 -171.61 -67.40 -69.78
CA GLN A 298 -172.26 -68.65 -70.19
C GLN A 298 -173.78 -68.60 -70.03
N ASP A 299 -174.27 -68.03 -68.93
CA ASP A 299 -175.71 -67.90 -68.71
C ASP A 299 -176.32 -66.74 -69.51
N LEU A 300 -175.61 -65.63 -69.68
CA LEU A 300 -176.00 -64.58 -70.63
C LEU A 300 -175.97 -65.07 -72.08
N LYS A 301 -175.06 -65.98 -72.48
CA LYS A 301 -175.09 -66.62 -73.81
C LYS A 301 -176.24 -67.61 -74.01
N ARG A 302 -176.99 -67.98 -72.96
CA ARG A 302 -178.27 -68.69 -73.10
C ARG A 302 -179.47 -67.75 -73.27
N GLN A 303 -179.36 -66.48 -72.88
CA GLN A 303 -180.45 -65.50 -73.00
C GLN A 303 -180.25 -64.52 -74.16
N ILE A 304 -179.01 -64.19 -74.51
CA ILE A 304 -178.66 -63.18 -75.53
C ILE A 304 -178.24 -63.90 -76.82
N SER A 305 -179.23 -64.52 -77.46
CA SER A 305 -179.20 -64.85 -78.89
C SER A 305 -179.56 -63.63 -79.76
N GLY A 306 -179.15 -62.44 -79.35
CA GLY A 306 -179.56 -61.16 -79.94
C GLY A 306 -178.46 -60.11 -79.87
N HIS A 307 -177.87 -59.82 -81.04
CA HIS A 307 -176.92 -58.73 -81.33
C HIS A 307 -175.55 -58.82 -80.60
N GLU A 308 -174.42 -59.07 -81.28
CA GLU A 308 -173.73 -58.34 -82.37
C GLU A 308 -172.77 -57.25 -81.89
N LYS A 309 -171.47 -57.44 -82.23
CA LYS A 309 -170.47 -56.40 -82.58
C LYS A 309 -170.08 -55.44 -81.41
N THR A 310 -168.94 -54.73 -81.40
CA THR A 310 -167.91 -54.40 -82.40
C THR A 310 -166.54 -54.09 -81.70
N SER A 311 -165.42 -54.12 -82.43
CA SER A 311 -164.28 -53.15 -82.47
C SER A 311 -163.76 -52.36 -81.22
N GLN A 312 -162.48 -51.93 -81.09
CA GLN A 312 -161.19 -52.10 -81.82
C GLN A 312 -160.03 -51.32 -81.09
N ASP A 313 -158.76 -51.60 -81.44
CA ASP A 313 -157.62 -50.62 -81.59
C ASP A 313 -157.11 -49.78 -80.37
N LYS A 314 -155.94 -49.07 -80.30
CA LYS A 314 -154.62 -48.99 -81.02
C LYS A 314 -153.61 -48.18 -80.13
N VAL A 315 -152.32 -48.54 -79.91
CA VAL A 315 -151.03 -48.24 -80.65
C VAL A 315 -150.30 -46.90 -80.30
N ALA A 316 -148.94 -46.94 -80.30
CA ALA A 316 -147.93 -45.83 -80.40
C ALA A 316 -147.64 -44.93 -79.15
N GLU A 317 -146.47 -44.25 -78.93
CA GLU A 317 -145.13 -44.22 -79.58
C GLU A 317 -143.97 -43.54 -78.73
N SER A 318 -142.71 -43.67 -79.19
CA SER A 318 -141.56 -42.70 -79.22
C SER A 318 -140.81 -42.08 -77.99
N SER A 319 -139.47 -42.33 -77.95
CA SER A 319 -138.27 -41.40 -77.96
C SER A 319 -137.72 -40.48 -76.81
N SER A 320 -136.42 -40.71 -76.46
CA SER A 320 -135.21 -39.80 -76.40
C SER A 320 -134.86 -38.70 -75.33
N ALA A 321 -133.63 -38.82 -74.75
CA ALA A 321 -132.57 -37.78 -74.42
C ALA A 321 -132.81 -36.68 -73.31
N PRO A 322 -131.87 -35.78 -72.87
CA PRO A 322 -130.36 -35.75 -72.75
C PRO A 322 -129.72 -35.12 -71.43
N ASP A 323 -128.37 -35.14 -71.31
CA ASP A 323 -127.33 -34.18 -70.77
C ASP A 323 -127.23 -33.46 -69.35
N THR A 324 -125.96 -33.14 -68.98
CA THR A 324 -125.37 -31.97 -68.19
C THR A 324 -124.91 -32.06 -66.69
N MET A 325 -124.13 -31.05 -66.20
CA MET A 325 -123.26 -31.00 -64.97
C MET A 325 -123.71 -30.03 -63.82
N SER A 326 -123.01 -30.03 -62.66
CA SER A 326 -123.00 -28.94 -61.62
C SER A 326 -121.69 -28.87 -60.76
N TYR A 327 -121.57 -27.93 -59.79
CA TYR A 327 -120.28 -27.31 -59.33
C TYR A 327 -120.16 -26.91 -57.81
N HIS A 328 -119.01 -26.31 -57.40
CA HIS A 328 -118.71 -25.50 -56.17
C HIS A 328 -118.54 -26.26 -54.81
N PHE A 329 -117.84 -25.81 -53.72
CA PHE A 329 -116.93 -24.68 -53.33
C PHE A 329 -116.02 -25.17 -52.12
N ILE A 330 -115.26 -24.50 -51.21
CA ILE A 330 -114.97 -23.15 -50.61
C ILE A 330 -113.46 -23.12 -50.14
N GLU A 331 -112.84 -21.96 -49.81
CA GLU A 331 -111.42 -21.80 -49.37
C GLU A 331 -111.19 -21.00 -48.05
N SER A 332 -109.96 -21.04 -47.48
CA SER A 332 -109.26 -20.00 -46.67
C SER A 332 -107.88 -20.47 -46.14
N LYS A 333 -106.85 -19.65 -45.81
CA LYS A 333 -106.40 -18.28 -46.23
C LYS A 333 -104.97 -18.01 -45.70
N ASN A 334 -104.29 -16.91 -46.08
CA ASN A 334 -102.92 -16.52 -45.63
C ASN A 334 -102.63 -15.00 -45.81
N MET A 335 -101.60 -14.41 -45.13
CA MET A 335 -100.75 -13.22 -45.51
C MET A 335 -100.15 -12.39 -44.32
N SER A 336 -99.21 -11.48 -44.63
CA SER A 336 -98.51 -10.47 -43.75
C SER A 336 -98.52 -9.07 -44.45
N PRO A 337 -97.79 -7.96 -44.07
CA PRO A 337 -96.94 -7.65 -42.88
C PRO A 337 -97.04 -6.17 -42.29
N LEU A 338 -96.21 -5.88 -41.25
CA LEU A 338 -95.54 -4.59 -40.88
C LEU A 338 -96.31 -3.30 -40.44
N HIS A 339 -96.04 -2.78 -39.22
CA HIS A 339 -95.85 -1.32 -38.93
C HIS A 339 -95.10 -0.98 -37.61
N MET A 340 -94.71 0.30 -37.45
CA MET A 340 -93.85 1.00 -36.46
C MET A 340 -93.60 0.50 -35.02
N GLN A 341 -92.31 0.41 -34.68
CA GLN A 341 -91.57 1.38 -33.82
C GLN A 341 -92.31 2.07 -32.65
N ASP A 342 -92.10 1.57 -31.41
CA ASP A 342 -91.93 2.40 -30.19
C ASP A 342 -91.39 1.59 -28.98
N ASN A 343 -91.65 0.27 -28.95
CA ASN A 343 -91.27 -0.62 -27.85
C ASN A 343 -89.75 -0.85 -27.65
N THR A 344 -88.88 -0.37 -28.52
CA THR A 344 -87.42 -0.59 -28.40
C THR A 344 -86.78 0.33 -27.35
N VAL A 345 -87.19 1.60 -27.27
CA VAL A 345 -86.59 2.59 -26.35
C VAL A 345 -86.93 2.26 -24.89
N SER A 346 -88.18 1.88 -24.61
CA SER A 346 -88.62 1.46 -23.26
C SER A 346 -87.85 0.23 -22.76
N ASN A 347 -87.63 -0.76 -23.62
CA ASN A 347 -86.88 -1.96 -23.28
C ASN A 347 -85.38 -1.72 -23.11
N LEU A 348 -84.77 -0.84 -23.90
CA LEU A 348 -83.37 -0.42 -23.69
C LEU A 348 -83.20 0.36 -22.38
N LYS A 349 -84.14 1.26 -22.04
CA LYS A 349 -84.09 2.03 -20.78
C LYS A 349 -84.23 1.13 -19.55
N LYS A 350 -85.10 0.12 -19.59
CA LYS A 350 -85.21 -0.93 -18.56
C LYS A 350 -83.96 -1.81 -18.49
N LYS A 351 -83.35 -2.19 -19.62
CA LYS A 351 -82.08 -2.93 -19.63
C LYS A 351 -80.95 -2.11 -19.01
N ASN A 352 -80.85 -0.82 -19.28
CA ASN A 352 -79.82 0.04 -18.68
C ASN A 352 -79.98 0.14 -17.15
N GLN A 353 -81.21 0.34 -16.65
CA GLN A 353 -81.47 0.33 -15.19
C GLN A 353 -81.17 -1.02 -14.52
N ASN A 354 -81.26 -2.13 -15.25
CA ASN A 354 -80.87 -3.44 -14.75
C ASN A 354 -79.34 -3.65 -14.81
N LEU A 355 -78.65 -3.06 -15.80
CA LEU A 355 -77.18 -3.03 -15.87
C LEU A 355 -76.57 -2.15 -14.77
N GLU A 356 -77.19 -1.01 -14.43
CA GLU A 356 -76.78 -0.18 -13.28
C GLU A 356 -76.93 -0.93 -11.96
N LYS A 357 -78.01 -1.71 -11.78
CA LYS A 357 -78.20 -2.57 -10.59
C LYS A 357 -77.20 -3.73 -10.54
N LEU A 358 -76.94 -4.39 -11.67
CA LEU A 358 -75.92 -5.43 -11.75
C LEU A 358 -74.53 -4.85 -11.47
N ARG A 359 -74.22 -3.65 -11.98
CA ARG A 359 -73.00 -2.94 -11.64
C ARG A 359 -72.91 -2.64 -10.14
N PHE A 360 -73.98 -2.14 -9.51
CA PHE A 360 -73.98 -1.88 -8.06
C PHE A 360 -73.76 -3.17 -7.24
N VAL A 361 -74.36 -4.30 -7.64
CA VAL A 361 -74.12 -5.61 -7.00
C VAL A 361 -72.68 -6.07 -7.21
N LEU A 362 -72.09 -5.88 -8.39
CA LEU A 362 -70.69 -6.22 -8.68
C LEU A 362 -69.70 -5.29 -7.97
N ASP A 363 -69.99 -3.99 -7.86
CA ASP A 363 -69.20 -3.02 -7.10
C ASP A 363 -69.22 -3.39 -5.60
N CYS A 364 -70.39 -3.73 -5.03
CA CYS A 364 -70.48 -4.26 -3.66
C CYS A 364 -69.73 -5.60 -3.48
N GLN A 365 -69.83 -6.54 -4.42
CA GLN A 365 -69.09 -7.81 -4.36
C GLN A 365 -67.58 -7.60 -4.49
N LEU A 366 -67.13 -6.58 -5.23
CA LEU A 366 -65.72 -6.19 -5.29
C LEU A 366 -65.25 -5.55 -3.99
N ASP A 367 -66.08 -4.75 -3.32
CA ASP A 367 -65.78 -4.18 -2.01
C ASP A 367 -65.79 -5.24 -0.89
N ASP A 368 -66.73 -6.21 -0.90
CA ASP A 368 -66.72 -7.38 -0.02
C ASP A 368 -65.43 -8.20 -0.19
N LEU A 369 -65.01 -8.43 -1.44
CA LEU A 369 -63.76 -9.14 -1.75
C LEU A 369 -62.52 -8.33 -1.36
N ARG A 370 -62.52 -7.00 -1.53
CA ARG A 370 -61.45 -6.12 -1.03
C ARG A 370 -61.34 -6.19 0.49
N GLN A 371 -62.47 -6.14 1.20
CA GLN A 371 -62.54 -6.23 2.66
C GLN A 371 -62.15 -7.61 3.20
N GLN A 372 -62.17 -8.68 2.37
CA GLN A 372 -61.57 -9.98 2.70
C GLN A 372 -60.06 -10.04 2.38
N VAL A 373 -59.59 -9.32 1.35
CA VAL A 373 -58.18 -9.29 0.95
C VAL A 373 -57.34 -8.36 1.84
N GLU A 374 -57.85 -7.22 2.31
CA GLU A 374 -57.13 -6.32 3.22
C GLU A 374 -56.62 -7.00 4.50
N PRO A 375 -57.44 -7.72 5.30
CA PRO A 375 -56.96 -8.40 6.50
C PRO A 375 -55.99 -9.54 6.16
N GLN A 376 -56.16 -10.24 5.02
CA GLN A 376 -55.18 -11.23 4.56
C GLN A 376 -53.84 -10.59 4.19
N GLN A 377 -53.86 -9.42 3.56
CA GLN A 377 -52.65 -8.67 3.20
C GLN A 377 -51.96 -8.07 4.43
N GLU A 378 -52.72 -7.62 5.43
CA GLU A 378 -52.20 -7.19 6.73
C GLU A 378 -51.60 -8.37 7.50
N ASP A 379 -52.23 -9.54 7.47
CA ASP A 379 -51.70 -10.80 8.02
C ASP A 379 -50.44 -11.27 7.29
N ILE A 380 -50.37 -11.10 5.98
CA ILE A 380 -49.16 -11.36 5.18
C ILE A 380 -48.06 -10.36 5.54
N SER A 381 -48.37 -9.08 5.79
CA SER A 381 -47.39 -8.13 6.31
C SER A 381 -46.91 -8.55 7.70
N LYS A 382 -47.81 -8.81 8.65
CA LYS A 382 -47.46 -9.30 10.01
C LYS A 382 -46.62 -10.57 9.96
N LYS A 383 -46.95 -11.53 9.08
CA LYS A 383 -46.16 -12.76 8.87
C LYS A 383 -44.81 -12.46 8.22
N LYS A 384 -44.71 -11.51 7.28
CA LYS A 384 -43.45 -11.07 6.67
C LYS A 384 -42.56 -10.34 7.69
N ASP A 385 -43.12 -9.44 8.48
CA ASP A 385 -42.43 -8.71 9.54
C ASP A 385 -41.99 -9.67 10.66
N HIS A 386 -42.80 -10.69 10.98
CA HIS A 386 -42.42 -11.75 11.90
C HIS A 386 -41.35 -12.70 11.30
N ILE A 387 -41.41 -13.03 10.01
CA ILE A 387 -40.32 -13.75 9.31
C ILE A 387 -39.04 -12.90 9.28
N GLN A 388 -39.14 -11.57 9.14
CA GLN A 388 -37.98 -10.69 9.12
C GLN A 388 -37.39 -10.50 10.53
N GLN A 389 -38.24 -10.42 11.57
CA GLN A 389 -37.82 -10.52 12.97
C GLN A 389 -37.20 -11.89 13.28
N VAL A 390 -37.77 -12.99 12.78
CA VAL A 390 -37.23 -14.35 12.96
C VAL A 390 -35.92 -14.52 12.18
N CYS A 391 -35.74 -13.91 11.00
CA CYS A 391 -34.44 -13.90 10.32
C CYS A 391 -33.38 -13.08 11.10
N VAL A 392 -33.76 -11.96 11.69
CA VAL A 392 -32.86 -11.17 12.57
C VAL A 392 -32.52 -11.95 13.85
N ILE A 393 -33.52 -12.57 14.48
CA ILE A 393 -33.34 -13.43 15.67
C ILE A 393 -32.53 -14.69 15.32
N MET A 394 -32.74 -15.30 14.15
CA MET A 394 -31.93 -16.45 13.68
C MET A 394 -30.51 -16.03 13.34
N GLY A 395 -30.27 -14.82 12.82
CA GLY A 395 -28.92 -14.28 12.64
C GLY A 395 -28.19 -14.08 13.96
N PHE A 396 -28.87 -13.49 14.96
CA PHE A 396 -28.33 -13.39 16.32
C PHE A 396 -28.24 -14.76 17.04
N GLN A 397 -29.11 -15.72 16.70
CA GLN A 397 -29.02 -17.10 17.19
C GLN A 397 -27.92 -17.91 16.51
N GLN A 398 -27.50 -17.59 15.27
CA GLN A 398 -26.28 -18.19 14.71
C GLN A 398 -25.06 -17.74 15.52
N GLN A 399 -24.96 -16.45 15.85
CA GLN A 399 -23.91 -15.92 16.75
C GLN A 399 -24.02 -16.43 18.21
N ALA A 400 -25.20 -16.86 18.67
CA ALA A 400 -25.39 -17.41 20.02
C ALA A 400 -25.27 -18.95 20.10
N ALA A 401 -25.59 -19.68 19.02
CA ALA A 401 -25.54 -21.14 18.97
C ALA A 401 -24.10 -21.67 18.96
N GLU A 402 -23.16 -20.91 18.37
CA GLU A 402 -21.72 -21.17 18.47
C GLU A 402 -21.22 -21.23 19.93
N TYR A 403 -21.94 -20.62 20.87
CA TYR A 403 -21.59 -20.60 22.30
C TYR A 403 -22.40 -21.54 23.20
N SER A 404 -23.40 -22.30 22.69
CA SER A 404 -24.26 -23.11 23.58
C SER A 404 -24.97 -24.32 22.96
N HIS A 405 -24.21 -25.33 22.49
CA HIS A 405 -24.25 -26.68 23.12
C HIS A 405 -23.31 -27.68 22.43
N PRO A 406 -22.56 -28.52 23.19
CA PRO A 406 -21.66 -29.51 22.60
C PRO A 406 -22.33 -30.89 22.43
N HIS A 407 -22.47 -31.41 21.21
CA HIS A 407 -22.34 -32.86 20.97
C HIS A 407 -22.17 -33.30 19.49
N ARG A 408 -21.12 -34.11 19.27
CA ARG A 408 -21.04 -35.26 18.34
C ARG A 408 -21.23 -35.03 16.83
N CYS A 409 -20.32 -34.27 16.21
CA CYS A 409 -19.43 -34.80 15.16
C CYS A 409 -18.26 -33.83 14.87
N GLY A 410 -17.13 -34.32 14.36
CA GLY A 410 -16.04 -33.48 13.81
C GLY A 410 -15.16 -32.69 14.80
N VAL A 411 -15.11 -33.09 16.08
CA VAL A 411 -14.51 -32.32 17.20
C VAL A 411 -12.97 -32.31 17.23
N SER A 412 -12.32 -32.11 16.07
CA SER A 412 -10.88 -31.83 15.97
C SER A 412 -10.56 -30.67 15.02
N ALA A 413 -11.30 -30.54 13.92
CA ALA A 413 -11.04 -29.51 12.90
C ALA A 413 -11.61 -28.13 13.27
N VAL A 414 -12.74 -28.07 13.97
CA VAL A 414 -13.40 -26.80 14.37
C VAL A 414 -12.48 -25.93 15.24
N PRO A 415 -11.94 -26.40 16.38
CA PRO A 415 -11.05 -25.56 17.21
C PRO A 415 -9.72 -25.22 16.51
N GLN A 416 -9.27 -26.03 15.55
CA GLN A 416 -8.09 -25.71 14.73
C GLN A 416 -8.38 -24.55 13.77
N LEU A 417 -9.54 -24.55 13.11
CA LEU A 417 -9.98 -23.44 12.25
C LEU A 417 -10.27 -22.17 13.06
N GLU A 418 -10.84 -22.28 14.27
CA GLU A 418 -11.02 -21.15 15.19
C GLU A 418 -9.69 -20.55 15.64
N GLU A 419 -8.69 -21.39 15.96
CA GLU A 419 -7.35 -20.94 16.33
C GLU A 419 -6.60 -20.32 15.13
N GLU A 420 -6.69 -20.90 13.93
CA GLU A 420 -6.16 -20.32 12.69
C GLU A 420 -6.82 -18.97 12.36
N LEU A 421 -8.13 -18.83 12.52
CA LEU A 421 -8.86 -17.58 12.28
C LEU A 421 -8.50 -16.51 13.31
N LEU A 422 -8.35 -16.88 14.60
CA LEU A 422 -7.80 -15.98 15.63
C LEU A 422 -6.34 -15.58 15.38
N LEU A 423 -5.51 -16.46 14.81
CA LEU A 423 -4.14 -16.13 14.40
C LEU A 423 -4.12 -15.20 13.19
N LEU A 424 -5.02 -15.40 12.22
CA LEU A 424 -5.21 -14.51 11.08
C LEU A 424 -5.72 -13.12 11.50
N ASP A 425 -6.65 -13.03 12.47
CA ASP A 425 -7.10 -11.76 13.02
C ASP A 425 -6.02 -11.03 13.83
N ARG A 426 -5.20 -11.76 14.59
CA ARG A 426 -4.00 -11.21 15.24
C ARG A 426 -2.99 -10.70 14.21
N SER A 427 -2.79 -11.43 13.12
CA SER A 427 -1.93 -11.02 12.02
C SER A 427 -2.48 -9.78 11.31
N ASN A 428 -3.77 -9.76 10.97
CA ASN A 428 -4.46 -8.63 10.33
C ASN A 428 -4.43 -7.37 11.20
N THR A 429 -4.70 -7.49 12.50
CA THR A 429 -4.61 -6.34 13.42
C THR A 429 -3.18 -5.85 13.59
N GLN A 430 -2.19 -6.73 13.66
CA GLN A 430 -0.77 -6.36 13.65
C GLN A 430 -0.36 -5.67 12.34
N LEU A 431 -0.82 -6.16 11.18
CA LEU A 431 -0.58 -5.54 9.88
C LEU A 431 -1.27 -4.17 9.73
N GLN A 432 -2.51 -4.03 10.22
CA GLN A 432 -3.20 -2.73 10.26
C GLN A 432 -2.44 -1.71 11.13
N LEU A 433 -1.90 -2.16 12.28
CA LEU A 433 -1.07 -1.32 13.13
C LEU A 433 0.22 -0.91 12.40
N THR A 434 0.99 -1.83 11.81
CA THR A 434 2.23 -1.47 11.08
C THR A 434 1.96 -0.57 9.87
N VAL A 435 0.85 -0.77 9.14
CA VAL A 435 0.41 0.13 8.06
C VAL A 435 0.06 1.52 8.59
N SER A 436 -0.57 1.64 9.76
CA SER A 436 -0.84 2.97 10.36
C SER A 436 0.44 3.68 10.81
N ASP A 437 1.38 2.93 11.39
CA ASP A 437 2.72 3.38 11.80
C ASP A 437 3.56 3.86 10.60
N LEU A 438 3.54 3.11 9.49
CA LEU A 438 4.22 3.48 8.25
C LEU A 438 3.59 4.73 7.60
N ARG A 439 2.27 4.86 7.63
CA ARG A 439 1.55 6.08 7.17
C ARG A 439 1.91 7.31 8.02
N LEU A 440 2.08 7.16 9.33
CA LEU A 440 2.54 8.24 10.21
C LEU A 440 4.00 8.63 9.92
N LYS A 441 4.90 7.64 9.77
CA LYS A 441 6.31 7.86 9.41
C LYS A 441 6.46 8.53 8.05
N LEU A 442 5.65 8.13 7.06
CA LEU A 442 5.62 8.77 5.74
C LEU A 442 5.22 10.26 5.85
N ARG A 443 4.11 10.58 6.53
CA ARG A 443 3.67 11.97 6.76
C ARG A 443 4.71 12.83 7.48
N ALA A 444 5.45 12.25 8.43
CA ALA A 444 6.55 12.93 9.10
C ALA A 444 7.69 13.25 8.12
N LYS A 445 8.10 12.30 7.26
CA LYS A 445 9.13 12.55 6.23
C LYS A 445 8.66 13.50 5.14
N GLU A 446 7.40 13.46 4.73
CA GLU A 446 6.80 14.48 3.86
C GLU A 446 6.85 15.89 4.48
N ALA A 447 6.74 16.03 5.80
CA ALA A 447 6.85 17.30 6.50
C ALA A 447 8.32 17.78 6.63
N GLU A 448 9.26 16.88 6.94
CA GLU A 448 10.70 17.16 6.92
C GLU A 448 11.15 17.62 5.52
N ILE A 449 10.78 16.89 4.46
CA ILE A 449 11.10 17.25 3.07
C ILE A 449 10.56 18.64 2.73
N ARG A 450 9.35 19.01 3.20
CA ARG A 450 8.81 20.37 3.03
C ARG A 450 9.61 21.44 3.80
N LYS A 451 10.11 21.16 5.01
CA LYS A 451 11.00 22.07 5.78
C LYS A 451 12.30 22.31 5.00
N GLU A 452 12.93 21.25 4.48
CA GLU A 452 14.19 21.38 3.75
C GLU A 452 14.00 22.00 2.35
N MET A 453 12.93 21.67 1.61
CA MET A 453 12.60 22.35 0.35
C MET A 453 12.36 23.86 0.54
N GLN A 454 11.82 24.29 1.68
CA GLN A 454 11.67 25.72 1.97
C GLN A 454 13.02 26.36 2.27
N LYS A 455 13.86 25.76 3.13
CA LYS A 455 15.24 26.22 3.38
C LYS A 455 16.07 26.35 2.09
N VAL A 456 15.95 25.40 1.17
CA VAL A 456 16.61 25.47 -0.15
C VAL A 456 16.15 26.70 -0.91
N LYS A 457 14.84 26.91 -1.09
CA LYS A 457 14.30 28.12 -1.74
C LYS A 457 14.74 29.42 -1.04
N ASP A 458 14.72 29.44 0.28
CA ASP A 458 15.15 30.60 1.06
C ASP A 458 16.63 30.90 0.77
N SER A 459 17.49 29.87 0.72
CA SER A 459 18.91 30.02 0.36
C SER A 459 19.13 30.41 -1.11
N GLU A 460 18.33 29.89 -2.04
CA GLU A 460 18.34 30.27 -3.46
C GLU A 460 17.98 31.76 -3.62
N THR A 461 16.97 32.27 -2.91
CA THR A 461 16.65 33.71 -2.96
C THR A 461 17.74 34.58 -2.33
N HIS A 462 18.49 34.09 -1.33
CA HIS A 462 19.67 34.79 -0.82
C HIS A 462 20.81 34.81 -1.83
N LEU A 463 21.10 33.69 -2.50
CA LEU A 463 22.08 33.62 -3.58
C LEU A 463 21.71 34.51 -4.78
N GLN A 464 20.43 34.56 -5.16
CA GLN A 464 19.93 35.46 -6.21
C GLN A 464 20.07 36.94 -5.83
N ARG A 465 19.82 37.29 -4.56
CA ARG A 465 20.05 38.66 -4.04
C ARG A 465 21.55 39.01 -4.05
N LEU A 466 22.40 38.13 -3.53
CA LEU A 466 23.86 38.30 -3.55
C LEU A 466 24.39 38.44 -4.98
N HIS A 467 23.94 37.60 -5.91
CA HIS A 467 24.27 37.69 -7.33
C HIS A 467 23.83 39.03 -7.96
N SER A 468 22.64 39.52 -7.60
CA SER A 468 22.13 40.81 -8.10
C SER A 468 22.92 42.01 -7.54
N ASP A 469 23.26 41.99 -6.25
CA ASP A 469 24.12 42.99 -5.63
C ASP A 469 25.54 42.95 -6.23
N LEU A 470 26.12 41.75 -6.45
CA LEU A 470 27.42 41.55 -7.09
C LEU A 470 27.44 42.04 -8.54
N HIS A 471 26.42 41.73 -9.34
CA HIS A 471 26.25 42.25 -10.69
C HIS A 471 26.19 43.79 -10.69
N THR A 472 25.54 44.38 -9.68
CA THR A 472 25.53 45.83 -9.47
C THR A 472 26.93 46.35 -9.14
N CYS A 473 27.73 45.65 -8.32
CA CYS A 473 29.12 46.02 -8.05
C CYS A 473 30.03 45.92 -9.28
N VAL A 474 29.83 44.92 -10.15
CA VAL A 474 30.58 44.79 -11.41
C VAL A 474 30.36 46.00 -12.34
N SER A 475 29.21 46.69 -12.25
CA SER A 475 28.99 47.94 -13.00
C SER A 475 29.95 49.08 -12.58
N PHE A 476 30.49 49.04 -11.35
CA PHE A 476 31.44 50.03 -10.84
C PHE A 476 32.92 49.64 -11.05
N ILE A 477 33.22 48.60 -11.84
CA ILE A 477 34.60 48.07 -11.98
C ILE A 477 35.62 49.09 -12.52
N GLN A 478 35.16 50.16 -13.20
CA GLN A 478 35.98 51.28 -13.68
C GLN A 478 36.18 52.40 -12.63
N GLU A 479 35.42 52.39 -11.53
CA GLU A 479 35.43 53.41 -10.48
C GLU A 479 35.90 52.84 -9.13
N PRO A 480 37.22 52.76 -8.86
CA PRO A 480 37.77 51.99 -7.74
C PRO A 480 37.33 52.48 -6.34
N LYS A 481 36.88 53.73 -6.20
CA LYS A 481 36.29 54.23 -4.94
C LYS A 481 34.88 53.68 -4.70
N LYS A 482 33.97 53.84 -5.68
CA LYS A 482 32.61 53.30 -5.62
C LYS A 482 32.61 51.78 -5.52
N LEU A 483 33.50 51.10 -6.25
CA LEU A 483 33.67 49.63 -6.18
C LEU A 483 34.02 49.18 -4.76
N LYS A 484 34.96 49.88 -4.09
CA LYS A 484 35.32 49.58 -2.70
C LYS A 484 34.12 49.76 -1.77
N GLU A 485 33.40 50.87 -1.90
CA GLU A 485 32.22 51.19 -1.09
C GLU A 485 31.09 50.18 -1.32
N SER A 486 30.83 49.76 -2.57
CA SER A 486 29.79 48.79 -2.89
C SER A 486 30.13 47.36 -2.43
N VAL A 487 31.39 46.93 -2.57
CA VAL A 487 31.87 45.65 -2.02
C VAL A 487 31.83 45.65 -0.49
N GLN A 488 32.19 46.76 0.15
CA GLN A 488 32.09 46.91 1.61
C GLN A 488 30.62 46.87 2.09
N ALA A 489 29.68 47.44 1.32
CA ALA A 489 28.25 47.36 1.59
C ALA A 489 27.70 45.93 1.42
N ILE A 490 28.11 45.18 0.37
CA ILE A 490 27.80 43.75 0.23
C ILE A 490 28.30 42.96 1.43
N PHE A 491 29.57 43.16 1.83
CA PHE A 491 30.17 42.45 2.95
C PHE A 491 29.37 42.67 4.24
N SER A 492 29.03 43.92 4.57
CA SER A 492 28.19 44.22 5.76
C SER A 492 26.74 43.73 5.69
N ARG A 493 26.22 43.42 4.49
CA ARG A 493 24.83 43.00 4.27
C ARG A 493 24.67 41.48 4.22
N HIS A 494 25.65 40.76 3.67
CA HIS A 494 25.59 39.32 3.42
C HIS A 494 26.51 38.49 4.33
N VAL A 495 27.47 39.11 5.03
CA VAL A 495 28.28 38.44 6.06
C VAL A 495 27.82 38.94 7.44
N PRO A 496 27.16 38.09 8.26
CA PRO A 496 26.76 38.46 9.61
C PRO A 496 27.96 38.91 10.45
N GLN A 497 27.86 40.07 11.09
CA GLN A 497 28.96 40.65 11.84
C GLN A 497 29.23 39.81 13.10
N ALA A 498 30.41 39.18 13.18
CA ALA A 498 30.73 38.01 14.01
C ALA A 498 30.78 38.21 15.54
N ALA A 499 30.08 39.22 16.06
CA ALA A 499 29.93 39.51 17.50
C ALA A 499 28.46 39.46 17.98
N ARG A 500 27.48 39.27 17.09
CA ARG A 500 26.07 39.13 17.48
C ARG A 500 25.43 37.92 16.80
N VAL A 501 25.65 36.75 17.42
CA VAL A 501 24.91 35.54 17.10
C VAL A 501 23.46 35.74 17.53
N GLU A 502 22.62 36.18 16.61
CA GLU A 502 21.23 35.70 16.60
C GLU A 502 21.32 34.17 16.53
N LYS A 503 20.68 33.48 17.48
CA LYS A 503 20.65 32.02 17.50
C LYS A 503 19.98 31.54 16.21
N ASN A 504 20.79 31.11 15.25
CA ASN A 504 20.29 30.44 14.07
C ASN A 504 19.49 29.23 14.54
N ASN A 505 18.28 29.03 14.04
CA ASN A 505 17.50 27.83 14.36
C ASN A 505 18.25 26.53 13.98
N MET A 506 19.24 26.61 13.10
CA MET A 506 20.19 25.51 12.82
C MET A 506 21.19 25.26 13.95
N ASP A 507 21.74 26.30 14.61
CA ASP A 507 22.57 26.14 15.82
C ASP A 507 21.75 25.62 16.98
N GLU A 508 20.47 25.98 17.08
CA GLU A 508 19.58 25.49 18.13
C GLU A 508 19.05 24.07 17.84
N ASP A 509 18.78 23.71 16.57
CA ASP A 509 18.54 22.32 16.14
C ASP A 509 19.82 21.46 16.37
N ILE A 510 21.03 21.97 16.08
CA ILE A 510 22.32 21.30 16.33
C ILE A 510 22.58 21.17 17.84
N GLN A 511 22.33 22.21 18.64
CA GLN A 511 22.43 22.12 20.10
C GLN A 511 21.40 21.14 20.67
N GLN A 512 20.17 21.05 20.14
CA GLN A 512 19.22 20.01 20.54
C GLN A 512 19.70 18.61 20.15
N VAL A 513 20.27 18.42 18.96
CA VAL A 513 20.81 17.12 18.52
C VAL A 513 22.02 16.72 19.37
N LEU A 514 22.94 17.65 19.65
CA LEU A 514 24.09 17.42 20.53
C LEU A 514 23.66 17.19 21.99
N CYS A 515 22.69 17.93 22.52
CA CYS A 515 22.13 17.67 23.85
C CYS A 515 21.45 16.30 23.92
N ARG A 516 20.62 15.92 22.95
CA ARG A 516 20.03 14.57 22.88
C ARG A 516 21.10 13.49 22.77
N HIS A 517 22.17 13.69 22.00
CA HIS A 517 23.29 12.74 21.98
C HIS A 517 24.03 12.70 23.32
N ARG A 518 24.21 13.84 24.00
CA ARG A 518 24.83 13.92 25.33
C ARG A 518 23.96 13.23 26.39
N GLU A 519 22.65 13.43 26.36
CA GLU A 519 21.65 12.80 27.23
C GLU A 519 21.63 11.28 27.02
N ASN A 520 21.56 10.79 25.77
CA ASN A 520 21.66 9.36 25.45
C ASN A 520 22.99 8.75 25.91
N LEU A 521 24.11 9.50 25.81
CA LEU A 521 25.41 9.06 26.32
C LEU A 521 25.48 9.11 27.85
N GLU A 522 24.85 10.08 28.51
CA GLU A 522 24.74 10.19 29.96
C GLU A 522 23.84 9.09 30.55
N GLU A 523 22.73 8.75 29.90
CA GLU A 523 21.87 7.62 30.25
C GLU A 523 22.58 6.28 30.05
N THR A 524 23.26 6.06 28.92
CA THR A 524 24.00 4.80 28.69
C THR A 524 25.20 4.67 29.63
N VAL A 525 25.96 5.75 29.91
CA VAL A 525 27.01 5.76 30.94
C VAL A 525 26.42 5.53 32.34
N SER A 526 25.26 6.09 32.66
CA SER A 526 24.58 5.86 33.96
C SER A 526 24.06 4.43 34.09
N SER A 527 23.54 3.85 33.01
CA SER A 527 23.13 2.45 32.91
C SER A 527 24.34 1.50 33.06
N LEU A 528 25.48 1.83 32.45
CA LEU A 528 26.73 1.09 32.60
C LEU A 528 27.32 1.22 34.02
N LYS A 529 27.29 2.41 34.64
CA LYS A 529 27.66 2.62 36.04
C LYS A 529 26.75 1.81 36.99
N MET A 530 25.43 1.79 36.75
CA MET A 530 24.47 0.96 37.48
C MET A 530 24.77 -0.54 37.33
N LYS A 531 25.07 -1.02 36.11
CA LYS A 531 25.45 -2.42 35.86
C LYS A 531 26.76 -2.80 36.55
N LEU A 532 27.77 -1.93 36.48
CA LEU A 532 29.07 -2.13 37.14
C LEU A 532 28.92 -2.15 38.67
N ALA A 533 28.14 -1.24 39.25
CA ALA A 533 27.86 -1.23 40.69
C ALA A 533 27.09 -2.48 41.15
N ARG A 534 26.12 -2.96 40.36
CA ARG A 534 25.41 -4.23 40.63
C ARG A 534 26.36 -5.42 40.57
N SER A 535 27.19 -5.50 39.54
CA SER A 535 28.22 -6.54 39.39
C SER A 535 29.21 -6.54 40.56
N ALA A 536 29.69 -5.38 41.01
CA ALA A 536 30.54 -5.27 42.20
C ALA A 536 29.85 -5.82 43.46
N VAL A 537 28.60 -5.41 43.71
CA VAL A 537 27.80 -5.91 44.84
C VAL A 537 27.48 -7.42 44.72
N GLU A 538 27.40 -7.97 43.52
CA GLU A 538 27.26 -9.41 43.27
C GLU A 538 28.57 -10.16 43.52
N HIS A 539 29.71 -9.62 43.10
CA HIS A 539 31.04 -10.15 43.44
C HIS A 539 31.30 -10.12 44.94
N ASP A 540 30.96 -9.04 45.65
CA ASP A 540 31.05 -8.96 47.12
C ASP A 540 30.18 -10.03 47.80
N LYS A 541 28.95 -10.24 47.33
CA LYS A 541 28.07 -11.31 47.84
C LYS A 541 28.66 -12.70 47.61
N VAL A 542 29.28 -12.95 46.45
CA VAL A 542 29.96 -14.22 46.14
C VAL A 542 31.20 -14.40 47.03
N TYR A 543 32.02 -13.36 47.19
CA TYR A 543 33.19 -13.39 48.06
C TYR A 543 32.83 -13.64 49.53
N VAL A 544 31.77 -13.00 50.04
CA VAL A 544 31.26 -13.22 51.40
C VAL A 544 30.65 -14.61 51.57
N LYS A 545 30.00 -15.19 50.56
CA LYS A 545 29.58 -16.60 50.59
C LYS A 545 30.78 -17.55 50.66
N LEU A 546 31.72 -17.40 49.73
CA LEU A 546 32.91 -18.25 49.65
C LEU A 546 33.81 -18.12 50.89
N MET A 547 33.85 -16.95 51.55
CA MET A 547 34.49 -16.79 52.85
C MET A 547 33.73 -17.45 54.00
N LYS A 548 32.39 -17.47 53.99
CA LYS A 548 31.61 -18.25 54.97
C LYS A 548 31.83 -19.75 54.78
N GLU A 549 31.82 -20.22 53.54
CA GLU A 549 32.10 -21.62 53.17
C GLU A 549 33.52 -22.03 53.56
N ASN A 550 34.53 -21.17 53.32
CA ASN A 550 35.89 -21.38 53.83
C ASN A 550 35.94 -21.43 55.36
N VAL A 551 35.19 -20.58 56.08
CA VAL A 551 35.12 -20.63 57.54
C VAL A 551 34.47 -21.91 58.05
N THR A 552 33.37 -22.38 57.44
CA THR A 552 32.74 -23.65 57.83
C THR A 552 33.66 -24.84 57.54
N LEU A 553 34.31 -24.88 56.36
CA LEU A 553 35.31 -25.89 56.02
C LEU A 553 36.52 -25.85 56.98
N ILE A 554 36.98 -24.66 57.40
CA ILE A 554 38.04 -24.54 58.42
C ILE A 554 37.56 -25.05 59.78
N THR A 555 36.31 -24.83 60.18
CA THR A 555 35.77 -25.43 61.42
C THR A 555 35.65 -26.95 61.30
N GLU A 556 35.12 -27.49 60.21
CA GLU A 556 35.02 -28.94 59.97
C GLU A 556 36.41 -29.60 59.95
N ILE A 557 37.38 -29.03 59.23
CA ILE A 557 38.78 -29.49 59.23
C ILE A 557 39.37 -29.46 60.64
N ASN A 558 39.00 -28.47 61.48
CA ASN A 558 39.50 -28.38 62.86
C ASN A 558 38.78 -29.35 63.82
N GLU A 559 37.49 -29.63 63.66
CA GLU A 559 36.81 -30.71 64.41
C GLU A 559 37.35 -32.08 63.99
N LEU A 560 37.47 -32.36 62.69
CA LEU A 560 38.11 -33.57 62.17
C LEU A 560 39.57 -33.73 62.67
N ARG A 561 40.31 -32.63 62.85
CA ARG A 561 41.63 -32.64 63.49
C ARG A 561 41.56 -32.96 64.99
N LYS A 562 40.54 -32.51 65.73
CA LYS A 562 40.32 -32.91 67.13
C LYS A 562 39.93 -34.37 67.23
N GLU A 563 39.02 -34.86 66.38
CA GLU A 563 38.62 -36.27 66.31
C GLU A 563 39.82 -37.17 65.97
N LEU A 564 40.59 -36.82 64.93
CA LEU A 564 41.84 -37.50 64.61
C LEU A 564 42.85 -37.42 65.76
N HIS A 565 42.91 -36.33 66.53
CA HIS A 565 43.77 -36.24 67.71
C HIS A 565 43.27 -37.15 68.85
N LEU A 566 41.96 -37.22 69.10
CA LEU A 566 41.35 -38.10 70.10
C LEU A 566 41.58 -39.57 69.74
N LEU A 567 41.25 -39.98 68.50
CA LEU A 567 41.51 -41.31 67.97
C LEU A 567 43.00 -41.65 68.00
N ARG A 568 43.89 -40.70 67.66
CA ARG A 568 45.35 -40.88 67.73
C ARG A 568 45.93 -40.79 69.15
N SER A 569 45.16 -40.35 70.14
CA SER A 569 45.52 -40.46 71.56
C SER A 569 45.11 -41.81 72.14
N MET A 570 43.94 -42.33 71.73
CA MET A 570 43.52 -43.71 71.98
C MET A 570 44.47 -44.73 71.32
N ALA A 571 44.95 -44.44 70.10
CA ALA A 571 45.82 -45.31 69.31
C ALA A 571 47.33 -45.04 69.48
N LYS A 572 47.78 -44.45 70.61
CA LYS A 572 49.20 -44.12 70.83
C LYS A 572 49.89 -45.04 71.87
N PRO A 573 50.77 -45.97 71.43
CA PRO A 573 51.71 -46.59 72.36
C PRO A 573 52.80 -45.59 72.81
N PRO A 574 53.59 -45.91 73.85
CA PRO A 574 54.60 -45.01 74.42
C PRO A 574 55.68 -44.54 73.42
N ARG A 575 56.24 -43.34 73.65
CA ARG A 575 57.14 -42.66 72.71
C ARG A 575 58.53 -43.29 72.61
N GLY A 576 58.98 -43.59 71.40
CA GLY A 576 60.40 -43.61 71.04
C GLY A 576 60.91 -42.22 70.62
N THR A 577 62.23 -42.00 70.68
CA THR A 577 62.91 -40.75 70.25
C THR A 577 63.93 -41.03 69.14
N ILE A 578 64.33 -40.01 68.36
CA ILE A 578 65.65 -39.86 67.66
C ILE A 578 65.70 -38.48 66.94
N LYS A 579 66.88 -38.03 66.46
CA LYS A 579 67.21 -36.63 66.11
C LYS A 579 67.84 -36.44 64.71
N LYS A 580 67.52 -35.30 64.04
CA LYS A 580 68.38 -34.55 63.06
C LYS A 580 68.75 -35.30 61.75
N PRO A 581 69.48 -34.71 60.74
CA PRO A 581 70.10 -33.37 60.62
C PRO A 581 69.64 -32.54 59.38
N SER A 582 70.54 -31.71 58.79
CA SER A 582 70.25 -30.49 58.02
C SER A 582 70.87 -30.41 56.59
N LYS A 583 70.60 -29.28 55.88
CA LYS A 583 71.29 -28.65 54.71
C LYS A 583 70.50 -28.61 53.38
N ARG A 584 70.48 -27.42 52.74
CA ARG A 584 70.68 -27.18 51.28
C ARG A 584 71.12 -25.71 51.03
N PRO A 585 71.70 -25.35 49.87
CA PRO A 585 72.50 -24.12 49.67
C PRO A 585 71.80 -23.00 48.85
N LYS A 586 72.56 -21.95 48.49
CA LYS A 586 72.17 -20.83 47.60
C LYS A 586 72.62 -21.03 46.14
N SER A 587 71.84 -20.48 45.21
CA SER A 587 72.19 -19.99 43.86
C SER A 587 71.10 -18.95 43.49
N ALA A 588 71.37 -17.70 43.09
CA ALA A 588 72.22 -17.19 42.00
C ALA A 588 71.50 -17.23 40.63
N ASP A 589 71.28 -16.02 40.07
CA ASP A 589 71.05 -15.58 38.69
C ASP A 589 69.92 -16.27 37.87
N ASN A 590 68.99 -15.57 37.20
CA ASN A 590 68.92 -14.18 36.72
C ASN A 590 67.66 -13.43 37.22
#